data_AF-A0A7X7RPD8-F1
#
_entry.id   AF-A0A7X7RPD8-F1
#
_cell.length_a   1.000
_cell.length_b   1.000
_cell.length_c   1.000
_cell.angle_alpha   90.00
_cell.angle_beta   90.00
_cell.angle_gamma   90.00
#
_symmetry.space_group_name_H-M   'P 1'
#
loop_
_entity.id
_entity.type
_entity.pdbx_description
1 polymer ?
#
loop_
_entity_poly.entity_id
_entity_poly.type
_entity_poly.pdbx_seq_one_letter_code
_entity_poly.pdbx_strand_id
1 'polypeptide(L)'
;MVKRIERLVLGGVVCLGAAMGQAGVSVEETTITLPTYAPGGYDKTPVFYTGRVYQGAQGRVYPYPMQDVLHDVKLDETYKYLTLENRWLQMGLLPEHGGHLLNFTDKHSGFETFYRQHVVKPALIGMLGAWISGGVEWNFPHHHRATSAMPV
;
A
#
# COMPACT_ATOMS: atom_id res chain seq x y z
N MET A 1 -25.68 54.22 46.70
CA MET A 1 -24.95 53.46 45.67
C MET A 1 -24.76 52.03 46.21
N VAL A 2 -25.62 51.11 45.77
CA VAL A 2 -25.77 49.75 46.31
C VAL A 2 -24.70 48.84 45.69
N LYS A 3 -23.86 48.19 46.52
CA LYS A 3 -22.92 47.15 46.07
C LYS A 3 -23.66 45.80 46.05
N ARG A 4 -23.94 45.26 44.87
CA ARG A 4 -24.32 43.86 44.69
C ARG A 4 -23.07 42.99 44.77
N ILE A 5 -23.10 42.00 45.66
CA ILE A 5 -22.15 40.90 45.71
C ILE A 5 -22.79 39.75 44.94
N GLU A 6 -22.24 39.38 43.79
CA GLU A 6 -22.60 38.15 43.09
C GLU A 6 -21.48 37.13 43.28
N ARG A 7 -21.85 35.98 43.88
CA ARG A 7 -20.97 34.87 44.20
C ARG A 7 -20.71 34.08 42.92
N LEU A 8 -19.44 33.97 42.52
CA LEU A 8 -19.00 33.08 41.44
C LEU A 8 -18.90 31.65 41.99
N VAL A 9 -19.78 30.76 41.54
CA VAL A 9 -19.71 29.32 41.85
C VAL A 9 -18.72 28.69 40.86
N LEU A 10 -17.54 28.31 41.34
CA LEU A 10 -16.58 27.50 40.58
C LEU A 10 -17.02 26.03 40.65
N GLY A 11 -17.80 25.59 39.67
CA GLY A 11 -18.07 24.17 39.42
C GLY A 11 -16.92 23.56 38.63
N GLY A 12 -15.86 23.14 39.31
CA GLY A 12 -14.75 22.43 38.69
C GLY A 12 -15.14 21.00 38.33
N VAL A 13 -15.43 20.73 37.06
CA VAL A 13 -15.47 19.36 36.52
C VAL A 13 -14.02 18.95 36.26
N VAL A 14 -13.44 18.17 37.18
CA VAL A 14 -12.19 17.46 36.93
C VAL A 14 -12.55 16.24 36.09
N CYS A 15 -12.45 16.38 34.78
CA CYS A 15 -12.36 15.22 33.90
C CYS A 15 -10.99 14.56 34.16
N LEU A 16 -10.98 13.48 34.96
CA LEU A 16 -9.88 12.53 34.91
C LEU A 16 -9.88 11.92 33.51
N GLY A 17 -9.11 12.53 32.60
CA GLY A 17 -8.74 11.90 31.35
C GLY A 17 -7.97 10.64 31.70
N ALA A 18 -8.56 9.48 31.42
CA ALA A 18 -7.83 8.24 31.39
C ALA A 18 -6.67 8.44 30.41
N ALA A 19 -5.44 8.42 30.90
CA ALA A 19 -4.26 8.34 30.07
C ALA A 19 -4.32 6.98 29.35
N MET A 20 -4.99 6.94 28.21
CA MET A 20 -4.79 5.86 27.26
C MET A 20 -3.34 5.96 26.86
N GLY A 21 -2.50 5.05 27.37
CA GLY A 21 -1.12 4.93 26.93
C GLY A 21 -1.14 4.87 25.42
N GLN A 22 -0.62 5.91 24.77
CA GLN A 22 -0.56 5.97 23.33
C GLN A 22 0.27 4.77 22.91
N ALA A 23 -0.36 3.79 22.27
CA ALA A 23 0.40 2.79 21.53
C ALA A 23 1.36 3.60 20.66
N GLY A 24 2.67 3.37 20.79
CA GLY A 24 3.70 4.16 20.10
C GLY A 24 3.70 3.94 18.59
N VAL A 25 2.56 3.59 18.00
CA VAL A 25 2.31 3.18 16.63
C VAL A 25 1.17 4.05 16.08
N SER A 26 1.36 4.61 14.90
CA SER A 26 0.35 5.35 14.15
C SER A 26 0.12 4.73 12.78
N VAL A 27 -1.10 4.90 12.26
CA VAL A 27 -1.47 4.55 10.90
C VAL A 27 -2.15 5.75 10.26
N GLU A 28 -1.74 6.10 9.05
CA GLU A 28 -2.32 7.19 8.28
C GLU A 28 -2.56 6.75 6.84
N GLU A 29 -3.75 7.05 6.31
CA GLU A 29 -4.04 6.96 4.88
C GLU A 29 -3.77 8.30 4.22
N THR A 30 -2.90 8.29 3.22
CA THR A 30 -2.48 9.45 2.44
C THR A 30 -2.47 9.09 0.96
N THR A 31 -1.79 9.90 0.15
CA THR A 31 -1.54 9.59 -1.26
C THR A 31 -0.05 9.74 -1.56
N ILE A 32 0.42 8.99 -2.55
CA ILE A 32 1.77 9.14 -3.11
C ILE A 32 1.68 9.25 -4.62
N THR A 33 2.40 10.22 -5.20
CA THR A 33 2.53 10.34 -6.65
C THR A 33 3.83 9.67 -7.08
N LEU A 34 3.73 8.71 -8.00
CA LEU A 34 4.87 8.00 -8.56
C LEU A 34 4.86 8.13 -10.09
N PRO A 35 6.03 8.25 -10.74
CA PRO A 35 6.12 8.07 -12.17
C PRO A 35 5.74 6.64 -12.53
N THR A 36 4.83 6.50 -13.47
CA THR A 36 4.20 5.22 -13.81
C THR A 36 4.20 4.99 -15.31
N TYR A 37 4.55 3.76 -15.69
CA TYR A 37 4.32 3.19 -17.01
C TYR A 37 3.08 2.31 -16.93
N ALA A 38 1.91 2.90 -17.14
CA ALA A 38 0.66 2.17 -16.97
C ALA A 38 0.60 1.00 -17.97
N PRO A 39 0.28 -0.22 -17.50
CA PRO A 39 0.00 -1.32 -18.42
C PRO A 39 -1.24 -0.99 -19.25
N GLY A 40 -1.36 -1.64 -20.40
CA GLY A 40 -2.55 -1.55 -21.22
C GLY A 40 -3.78 -2.16 -20.55
N GLY A 41 -4.92 -2.06 -21.24
CA GLY A 41 -6.16 -2.65 -20.77
C GLY A 41 -6.07 -4.17 -20.63
N TYR A 42 -6.93 -4.72 -19.78
CA TYR A 42 -7.07 -6.16 -19.58
C TYR A 42 -7.51 -6.88 -20.86
N ASP A 43 -6.92 -8.06 -21.13
CA ASP A 43 -7.41 -8.94 -22.19
C ASP A 43 -8.84 -9.42 -21.86
N LYS A 44 -9.74 -9.26 -22.83
CA LYS A 44 -11.15 -9.65 -22.71
C LYS A 44 -11.36 -11.15 -22.94
N THR A 45 -10.36 -11.83 -23.47
CA THR A 45 -10.42 -13.27 -23.79
C THR A 45 -10.13 -14.08 -22.52
N PRO A 46 -11.07 -14.92 -22.05
CA PRO A 46 -10.81 -15.73 -20.87
C PRO A 46 -9.74 -16.78 -21.14
N VAL A 47 -8.70 -16.81 -20.30
CA VAL A 47 -7.63 -17.80 -20.39
C VAL A 47 -7.89 -18.96 -19.44
N PHE A 48 -8.31 -20.08 -19.99
CA PHE A 48 -8.45 -21.34 -19.25
C PHE A 48 -7.10 -22.04 -19.10
N TYR A 49 -6.98 -22.86 -18.06
CA TYR A 49 -5.76 -23.61 -17.81
C TYR A 49 -5.54 -24.70 -18.87
N THR A 50 -4.48 -24.56 -19.66
CA THR A 50 -4.07 -25.50 -20.73
C THR A 50 -2.74 -26.20 -20.43
N GLY A 51 -2.33 -26.23 -19.16
CA GLY A 51 -1.04 -26.82 -18.75
C GLY A 51 0.12 -25.82 -18.65
N ARG A 52 -0.14 -24.51 -18.74
CA ARG A 52 0.88 -23.46 -18.53
C ARG A 52 1.52 -23.61 -17.15
N VAL A 53 2.85 -23.74 -17.12
CA VAL A 53 3.65 -23.70 -15.89
C VAL A 53 4.10 -22.27 -15.64
N TYR A 54 4.12 -21.88 -14.37
CA TYR A 54 4.50 -20.54 -13.95
C TYR A 54 5.34 -20.64 -12.68
N GLN A 55 6.65 -20.42 -12.79
CA GLN A 55 7.71 -20.57 -11.77
C GLN A 55 7.48 -21.67 -10.70
N GLY A 56 7.09 -22.88 -11.13
CA GLY A 56 6.87 -24.03 -10.25
C GLY A 56 5.42 -24.21 -9.76
N ALA A 57 4.50 -23.34 -10.17
CA ALA A 57 3.06 -23.44 -9.95
C ALA A 57 2.30 -23.74 -11.27
N GLN A 58 1.04 -24.15 -11.13
CA GLN A 58 0.11 -24.15 -12.26
C GLN A 58 -0.29 -22.71 -12.56
N GLY A 59 -0.11 -22.26 -13.81
CA GLY A 59 -0.47 -20.92 -14.28
C GLY A 59 -1.98 -20.73 -14.47
N ARG A 60 -2.78 -21.09 -13.45
CA ARG A 60 -4.24 -20.88 -13.43
C ARG A 60 -4.52 -19.41 -13.17
N VAL A 61 -5.09 -18.75 -14.17
CA VAL A 61 -5.42 -17.31 -14.09
C VAL A 61 -6.93 -17.06 -14.05
N TYR A 62 -7.74 -17.90 -14.69
CA TYR A 62 -9.20 -17.76 -14.62
C TYR A 62 -9.70 -17.71 -13.16
N PRO A 63 -10.56 -16.75 -12.79
CA PRO A 63 -11.33 -15.84 -13.66
C PRO A 63 -10.66 -14.49 -13.97
N TYR A 64 -9.40 -14.28 -13.59
CA TYR A 64 -8.71 -13.02 -13.81
C TYR A 64 -8.29 -12.83 -15.28
N PRO A 65 -8.50 -11.64 -15.87
CA PRO A 65 -8.01 -11.34 -17.20
C PRO A 65 -6.50 -11.09 -17.20
N MET A 66 -5.86 -11.33 -18.34
CA MET A 66 -4.43 -11.02 -18.51
C MET A 66 -4.21 -9.50 -18.56
N GLN A 67 -3.05 -9.07 -18.11
CA GLN A 67 -2.56 -7.69 -18.12
C GLN A 67 -1.15 -7.70 -18.74
N ASP A 68 -1.08 -8.03 -20.03
CA ASP A 68 0.14 -8.40 -20.75
C ASP A 68 0.55 -7.41 -21.84
N VAL A 69 -0.16 -6.28 -21.92
CA VAL A 69 0.22 -5.15 -22.77
C VAL A 69 1.00 -4.15 -21.92
N LEU A 70 2.23 -3.83 -22.32
CA LEU A 70 3.06 -2.81 -21.67
C LEU A 70 3.22 -1.58 -22.58
N HIS A 71 3.31 -0.40 -21.97
CA HIS A 71 3.53 0.86 -22.67
C HIS A 71 4.80 1.54 -22.18
N ASP A 72 5.44 2.31 -23.06
CA ASP A 72 6.65 3.09 -22.74
C ASP A 72 6.34 4.56 -22.38
N VAL A 73 5.06 4.91 -22.25
CA VAL A 73 4.63 6.25 -21.83
C VAL A 73 4.72 6.32 -20.31
N LYS A 74 5.50 7.28 -19.80
CA LYS A 74 5.64 7.58 -18.37
C LYS A 74 4.79 8.78 -18.00
N LEU A 75 3.87 8.61 -17.06
CA LEU A 75 3.02 9.66 -16.50
C LEU A 75 3.05 9.59 -14.98
N ASP A 76 2.87 10.72 -14.33
CA ASP A 76 2.71 10.72 -12.87
C ASP A 76 1.30 10.24 -12.52
N GLU A 77 1.21 9.21 -11.70
CA GLU A 77 -0.04 8.68 -11.17
C GLU A 77 -0.04 8.80 -9.64
N THR A 78 -1.21 9.14 -9.09
CA THR A 78 -1.42 9.27 -7.66
C THR A 78 -2.11 8.01 -7.14
N TYR A 79 -1.47 7.35 -6.18
CA TYR A 79 -1.95 6.13 -5.55
C TYR A 79 -2.38 6.39 -4.11
N LYS A 80 -3.30 5.56 -3.63
CA LYS A 80 -3.53 5.44 -2.19
C LYS A 80 -2.26 4.92 -1.51
N TYR A 81 -1.90 5.51 -0.38
CA TYR A 81 -0.71 5.14 0.38
C TYR A 81 -1.01 5.03 1.87
N LEU A 82 -0.70 3.88 2.47
CA LEU A 82 -0.84 3.68 3.90
C LEU A 82 0.52 3.77 4.58
N THR A 83 0.66 4.71 5.50
CA THR A 83 1.85 4.82 6.35
C THR A 83 1.55 4.14 7.68
N LEU A 84 2.34 3.14 8.07
CA LEU A 84 2.35 2.53 9.39
C LEU A 84 3.70 2.80 10.03
N GLU A 85 3.74 3.49 11.17
CA GLU A 85 5.01 3.86 11.77
C GLU A 85 4.99 3.84 13.30
N ASN A 86 6.20 3.86 13.87
CA ASN A 86 6.44 4.11 15.28
C ASN A 86 7.65 5.05 15.44
N ARG A 87 8.22 5.10 16.65
CA ARG A 87 9.44 5.88 16.94
C ARG A 87 10.65 5.47 16.07
N TRP A 88 10.73 4.22 15.65
CA TRP A 88 11.92 3.61 15.06
C TRP A 88 11.76 3.28 13.58
N LEU A 89 10.56 2.90 13.16
CA LEU A 89 10.31 2.32 11.85
C LEU A 89 9.15 3.02 11.16
N GLN A 90 9.23 3.15 9.84
CA GLN A 90 8.14 3.58 8.97
C GLN A 90 7.98 2.58 7.84
N MET A 91 6.74 2.15 7.60
CA MET A 91 6.33 1.28 6.52
C MET A 91 5.31 2.01 5.65
N GLY A 92 5.41 1.78 4.35
CA GLY A 92 4.52 2.37 3.36
C GLY A 92 3.95 1.32 2.45
N LEU A 93 2.63 1.25 2.36
CA LEU A 93 1.92 0.24 1.58
C LEU A 93 1.17 0.89 0.43
N LEU A 94 1.07 0.15 -0.68
CA LEU A 94 0.25 0.48 -1.85
C LEU A 94 -0.93 -0.49 -1.94
N PRO A 95 -2.11 -0.15 -1.38
CA PRO A 95 -3.30 -1.01 -1.44
C PRO A 95 -3.69 -1.37 -2.88
N GLU A 96 -3.53 -0.44 -3.82
CA GLU A 96 -3.88 -0.62 -5.24
C GLU A 96 -2.96 -1.62 -5.96
N HIS A 97 -1.82 -1.98 -5.36
CA HIS A 97 -0.87 -2.96 -5.86
C HIS A 97 -0.81 -4.17 -4.94
N GLY A 98 -1.96 -4.81 -4.70
CA GLY A 98 -2.03 -6.04 -3.91
C GLY A 98 -1.66 -5.87 -2.44
N GLY A 99 -1.55 -4.62 -1.95
CA GLY A 99 -1.04 -4.27 -0.63
C GLY A 99 0.49 -4.21 -0.54
N HIS A 100 1.19 -4.05 -1.67
CA HIS A 100 2.65 -4.07 -1.75
C HIS A 100 3.28 -3.16 -0.69
N LEU A 101 4.25 -3.69 0.08
CA LEU A 101 5.03 -2.87 0.99
C LEU A 101 6.13 -2.15 0.19
N LEU A 102 5.89 -0.90 -0.16
CA LEU A 102 6.75 -0.10 -1.02
C LEU A 102 8.08 0.26 -0.35
N ASN A 103 8.05 0.56 0.95
CA ASN A 103 9.24 0.94 1.72
C ASN A 103 9.20 0.44 3.16
N PHE A 104 10.39 0.37 3.77
CA PHE A 104 10.55 0.03 5.18
C PHE A 104 11.80 0.71 5.73
N THR A 105 11.60 1.89 6.28
CA THR A 105 12.65 2.81 6.68
C THR A 105 12.95 2.66 8.17
N ASP A 106 14.22 2.48 8.52
CA ASP A 106 14.73 2.78 9.86
C ASP A 106 14.85 4.29 10.01
N LYS A 107 14.01 4.88 10.87
CA LYS A 107 13.93 6.33 11.11
C LYS A 107 15.15 6.88 11.84
N HIS A 108 15.94 6.03 12.51
CA HIS A 108 17.15 6.48 13.20
C HIS A 108 18.30 6.74 12.21
N SER A 109 18.52 5.80 11.29
CA SER A 109 19.59 5.89 10.29
C SER A 109 19.16 6.51 8.96
N GLY A 110 17.85 6.54 8.67
CA GLY A 110 17.29 6.88 7.37
C GLY A 110 17.46 5.76 6.32
N PHE A 111 17.90 4.57 6.73
CA PHE A 111 18.16 3.45 5.82
C PHE A 111 16.87 2.75 5.40
N GLU A 112 16.74 2.46 4.11
CA GLU A 112 15.68 1.60 3.57
C GLU A 112 16.12 0.13 3.66
N THR A 113 15.37 -0.65 4.45
CA THR A 113 15.73 -2.03 4.80
C THR A 113 15.78 -2.97 3.59
N PHE A 114 15.06 -2.63 2.52
CA PHE A 114 15.09 -3.33 1.23
C PHE A 114 15.06 -2.35 0.07
N TYR A 115 15.30 -2.86 -1.14
CA TYR A 115 15.23 -2.07 -2.36
C TYR A 115 13.84 -1.44 -2.52
N ARG A 116 13.78 -0.11 -2.39
CA ARG A 116 12.59 0.69 -2.70
C ARG A 116 12.60 1.07 -4.17
N GLN A 117 11.53 0.72 -4.86
CA GLN A 117 11.32 1.21 -6.22
C GLN A 117 10.70 2.61 -6.19
N HIS A 118 11.14 3.49 -7.09
CA HIS A 118 10.66 4.88 -7.17
C HIS A 118 9.79 5.14 -8.41
N VAL A 119 9.55 4.11 -9.21
CA VAL A 119 8.80 4.15 -10.48
C VAL A 119 7.94 2.89 -10.58
N VAL A 120 6.66 3.03 -10.88
CA VAL A 120 5.79 1.89 -11.20
C VAL A 120 6.03 1.54 -12.67
N LYS A 121 6.95 0.60 -12.93
CA LYS A 121 7.25 0.11 -14.28
C LYS A 121 7.07 -1.41 -14.34
N PRO A 122 5.90 -1.90 -14.79
CA PRO A 122 5.65 -3.33 -14.86
C PRO A 122 6.51 -4.02 -15.92
N ALA A 123 6.83 -5.29 -15.65
CA ALA A 123 7.39 -6.24 -16.59
C ALA A 123 6.48 -7.47 -16.69
N LEU A 124 6.59 -8.26 -17.77
CA LEU A 124 5.81 -9.48 -18.00
C LEU A 124 6.34 -10.66 -17.16
N ILE A 125 6.34 -10.49 -15.84
CA ILE A 125 6.84 -11.46 -14.87
C ILE A 125 5.69 -12.10 -14.10
N GLY A 126 4.64 -11.34 -13.80
CA GLY A 126 3.51 -11.74 -12.96
C GLY A 126 2.64 -12.83 -13.56
N MET A 127 1.80 -13.45 -12.73
CA MET A 127 0.96 -14.55 -13.18
C MET A 127 -0.01 -14.10 -14.28
N LEU A 128 -0.48 -12.85 -14.21
CA LEU A 128 -1.29 -12.16 -15.23
C LEU A 128 -0.48 -11.35 -16.24
N GLY A 129 0.85 -11.27 -16.13
CA GLY A 129 1.69 -10.41 -16.95
C GLY A 129 2.33 -9.29 -16.13
N ALA A 130 1.71 -8.12 -16.07
CA ALA A 130 2.22 -6.92 -15.41
C ALA A 130 2.55 -7.17 -13.93
N TRP A 131 3.84 -6.98 -13.59
CA TRP A 131 4.36 -7.10 -12.23
C TRP A 131 5.45 -6.05 -11.98
N ILE A 132 5.51 -5.50 -10.77
CA ILE A 132 6.47 -4.45 -10.39
C ILE A 132 7.53 -4.96 -9.42
N SER A 133 8.76 -4.48 -9.59
CA SER A 133 9.91 -4.83 -8.74
C SER A 133 10.02 -3.97 -7.49
N GLY A 134 10.84 -4.42 -6.53
CA GLY A 134 11.15 -3.69 -5.31
C GLY A 134 10.11 -3.91 -4.22
N GLY A 135 10.36 -3.40 -3.02
CA GLY A 135 9.47 -3.59 -1.89
C GLY A 135 9.34 -5.05 -1.45
N VAL A 136 8.21 -5.35 -0.81
CA VAL A 136 7.78 -6.72 -0.47
C VAL A 136 6.39 -6.99 -1.03
N GLU A 137 6.31 -8.05 -1.83
CA GLU A 137 5.07 -8.54 -2.44
C GLU A 137 4.47 -9.69 -1.62
N TRP A 138 3.14 -9.71 -1.53
CA TRP A 138 2.39 -10.80 -0.92
C TRP A 138 2.14 -11.94 -1.93
N ASN A 139 2.81 -13.07 -1.72
CA ASN A 139 2.91 -14.16 -2.68
C ASN A 139 2.09 -15.40 -2.31
N PHE A 140 0.80 -15.20 -2.01
CA PHE A 140 -0.11 -16.28 -1.64
C PHE A 140 -1.34 -16.33 -2.57
N PRO A 141 -1.74 -17.51 -3.10
CA PRO A 141 -1.19 -18.84 -2.83
C PRO A 141 0.04 -19.23 -3.67
N HIS A 142 0.45 -18.40 -4.64
CA HIS A 142 1.59 -18.65 -5.51
C HIS A 142 2.54 -17.45 -5.52
N HIS A 143 3.81 -17.69 -5.85
CA HIS A 143 4.75 -16.61 -6.16
C HIS A 143 4.16 -15.75 -7.29
N HIS A 144 4.41 -14.45 -7.23
CA HIS A 144 3.89 -13.42 -8.11
C HIS A 144 2.42 -13.65 -8.47
N ARG A 145 1.58 -13.75 -7.43
CA ARG A 145 0.18 -14.17 -7.50
C ARG A 145 -0.62 -13.32 -8.50
N ALA A 146 -1.77 -13.84 -8.93
CA ALA A 146 -2.62 -13.14 -9.89
C ALA A 146 -3.05 -11.73 -9.42
N THR A 147 -3.25 -11.53 -8.13
CA THR A 147 -3.74 -10.27 -7.56
C THR A 147 -2.62 -9.33 -7.07
N SER A 148 -1.35 -9.56 -7.46
CA SER A 148 -0.22 -8.74 -7.01
C SER A 148 -0.31 -7.27 -7.42
N ALA A 149 -0.94 -6.96 -8.55
CA ALA A 149 -1.13 -5.60 -9.04
C ALA A 149 -2.60 -5.16 -9.00
N MET A 150 -3.40 -5.76 -8.09
CA MET A 150 -4.83 -5.45 -7.94
C MET A 150 -5.13 -4.82 -6.58
N PRO A 151 -6.12 -3.92 -6.47
CA PRO A 151 -6.51 -3.36 -5.18
C PRO A 151 -6.94 -4.42 -4.16
N VAL A 152 -6.54 -4.21 -2.89
CA VAL A 152 -6.96 -4.98 -1.70
C VAL A 152 -7.52 -4.08 -0.60
#